data_AF-A0A183FAF0-F1
#
_entry.id   AF-A0A183FAF0-F1
#
_cell.length_a   1.000
_cell.length_b   1.000
_cell.length_c   1.000
_cell.angle_alpha   90.00
_cell.angle_beta   90.00
_cell.angle_gamma   90.00
#
_symmetry.space_group_name_H-M   'P 1'
#
loop_
_entity.id
_entity.type
_entity.pdbx_description
1 polymer ?
#
loop_
_entity_poly.entity_id
_entity_poly.type
_entity_poly.pdbx_seq_one_letter_code
_entity_poly.pdbx_strand_id
1 'polypeptide(L)' 'LFFIFAALGVELFGKLECSEDHPCDGLGEHAHFKNFGMAFLTLFRNATGDNWNGIMKVGFQAE' A
#
# COMPACT_ATOMS: atom_id res chain seq x y z
N LEU A 1 15.53 7.26 -1.27
CA LEU A 1 14.74 6.18 -1.91
C LEU A 1 13.27 6.21 -1.49
N PHE A 2 12.95 6.09 -0.19
CA PHE A 2 11.57 6.04 0.32
C PHE A 2 10.66 7.20 -0.10
N PHE A 3 11.20 8.41 -0.28
CA PHE A 3 10.41 9.58 -0.69
C PHE A 3 9.80 9.44 -2.09
N ILE A 4 10.59 8.96 -3.06
CA ILE A 4 10.14 8.78 -4.45
C ILE A 4 9.14 7.62 -4.52
N PHE A 5 9.41 6.52 -3.82
CA PHE A 5 8.49 5.38 -3.76
C PHE A 5 7.19 5.71 -3.02
N ALA A 6 7.22 6.54 -1.98
CA ALA A 6 6.00 6.99 -1.30
C ALA A 6 5.16 7.89 -2.21
N ALA A 7 5.78 8.82 -2.94
CA ALA A 7 5.08 9.67 -3.90
C ALA A 7 4.46 8.85 -5.04
N LEU A 8 5.20 7.90 -5.62
CA LEU A 8 4.69 6.98 -6.64
C LEU A 8 3.57 6.09 -6.10
N GLY A 9 3.68 5.59 -4.87
CA GLY A 9 2.65 4.75 -4.25
C GLY A 9 1.33 5.48 -4.01
N VAL A 10 1.38 6.77 -3.65
CA VAL A 10 0.18 7.61 -3.52
C VAL A 10 -0.47 7.88 -4.89
N GLU A 11 0.33 8.12 -5.93
CA GLU A 11 -0.19 8.31 -7.29
C GLU A 11 -0.84 7.04 -7.85
N LEU A 12 -0.20 5.87 -7.69
CA LEU A 12 -0.70 4.61 -8.23
C LEU A 12 -1.83 4.00 -7.39
N PHE A 13 -1.71 4.04 -6.07
CA PHE A 13 -2.57 3.30 -5.13
C PHE A 13 -3.35 4.21 -4.17
N GLY A 14 -3.28 5.52 -4.31
CA GLY A 14 -4.00 6.46 -3.42
C GLY A 14 -5.52 6.39 -3.55
N LYS A 15 -6.03 5.85 -4.67
CA LYS A 15 -7.47 5.61 -4.91
C LYS A 15 -7.91 4.19 -4.59
N LEU A 16 -7.01 3.34 -4.13
CA LEU A 16 -7.33 1.95 -3.88
C LEU A 16 -8.15 1.85 -2.59
N GLU A 17 -9.42 1.46 -2.74
CA GLU A 17 -10.35 1.30 -1.63
C GLU A 17 -10.51 -0.19 -1.31
N CYS A 18 -10.05 -0.56 -0.13
CA CYS A 18 -10.24 -1.90 0.42
C CYS A 18 -11.71 -2.02 0.84
N SER A 19 -12.46 -2.89 0.17
CA SER A 19 -13.87 -3.18 0.46
C SER A 19 -14.04 -4.65 0.82
N GLU A 20 -15.19 -5.08 1.33
CA GLU A 20 -15.43 -6.51 1.66
C GLU A 20 -15.24 -7.43 0.43
N ASP A 21 -15.53 -6.93 -0.78
CA ASP A 21 -15.31 -7.63 -2.05
C ASP A 21 -13.84 -7.63 -2.51
N HIS A 22 -13.02 -6.71 -1.99
CA HIS A 22 -11.60 -6.55 -2.31
C HIS A 22 -10.77 -6.49 -1.01
N PRO A 23 -10.60 -7.63 -0.31
CA PRO A 23 -9.84 -7.69 0.92
C PRO A 23 -8.38 -7.36 0.63
N CYS A 24 -7.92 -6.24 1.17
CA CYS A 24 -6.52 -5.87 1.13
C CYS A 24 -5.74 -6.64 2.20
N ASP A 25 -5.16 -7.78 1.84
CA ASP A 25 -4.26 -8.51 2.73
C ASP A 25 -3.03 -7.63 3.04
N GLY A 26 -2.98 -7.05 4.24
CA GLY A 26 -1.86 -6.23 4.71
C GLY A 26 -1.95 -4.72 4.43
N LEU A 27 -2.93 -4.24 3.65
CA LEU A 27 -3.31 -2.82 3.63
C LEU A 27 -4.64 -2.63 4.34
N GLY A 28 -4.71 -1.66 5.25
CA GLY A 28 -5.90 -1.39 6.05
C GLY A 28 -5.84 0.02 6.63
N GLU A 29 -6.65 0.31 7.65
CA GLU A 29 -6.71 1.66 8.25
C GLU A 29 -5.32 2.18 8.68
N HIS A 30 -4.43 1.29 9.11
CA HIS A 30 -3.08 1.64 9.56
C HIS A 30 -1.95 1.40 8.54
N ALA A 31 -2.26 0.97 7.31
CA ALA A 31 -1.29 0.73 6.25
C ALA A 31 -1.94 1.02 4.88
N HIS A 32 -1.83 2.26 4.40
CA HIS A 32 -2.47 2.70 3.16
C HIS A 32 -1.70 3.81 2.46
N PHE A 33 -1.96 3.98 1.16
CA PHE A 33 -1.33 4.98 0.29
C PHE A 33 -2.20 6.22 0.03
N LYS A 34 -3.31 6.43 0.77
CA LYS A 34 -4.14 7.65 0.65
C LYS A 34 -3.37 8.94 0.98
N ASN A 35 -2.40 8.87 1.89
CA ASN A 35 -1.64 10.04 2.35
C ASN A 35 -0.14 9.76 2.33
N PHE A 36 0.65 10.77 2.00
CA PHE A 36 2.11 10.65 1.90
C PHE A 36 2.78 10.11 3.18
N GLY A 37 2.33 10.56 4.35
CA GLY A 37 2.86 10.08 5.64
C GLY A 37 2.59 8.58 5.88
N MET A 38 1.38 8.12 5.56
CA MET A 38 1.02 6.70 5.70
C MET A 38 1.69 5.83 4.64
N ALA A 39 1.86 6.33 3.42
CA ALA A 39 2.64 5.67 2.37
C ALA A 39 4.10 5.45 2.83
N PHE A 40 4.70 6.45 3.48
CA PHE A 40 6.06 6.34 4.02
C PHE A 40 6.16 5.29 5.14
N LEU A 41 5.23 5.29 6.11
CA LEU A 41 5.21 4.30 7.19
C LEU A 41 4.93 2.88 6.67
N THR A 42 4.07 2.75 5.67
CA THR A 42 3.76 1.47 5.01
C THR A 42 5.00 0.91 4.30
N LEU A 43 5.73 1.75 3.56
CA LEU A 43 6.99 1.37 2.92
C LEU A 43 8.10 1.04 3.94
N PHE A 44 8.17 1.80 5.03
CA PHE A 44 9.13 1.53 6.11
C PHE A 44 8.85 0.18 6.78
N ARG A 45 7.58 -0.12 7.06
CA ARG A 45 7.14 -1.43 7.57
C ARG A 45 7.48 -2.55 6.59
N ASN A 46 7.21 -2.37 5.30
CA ASN A 46 7.49 -3.37 4.27
C ASN A 46 9.00 -3.60 4.05
N ALA A 47 9.83 -2.57 4.24
CA ALA A 47 11.28 -2.67 4.16
C ALA A 47 11.91 -3.35 5.39
N THR A 48 11.21 -3.39 6.53
CA THR A 48 11.74 -3.91 7.80
C THR A 48 11.19 -5.30 8.16
N GLY A 49 10.07 -5.75 7.58
CA GLY A 49 9.52 -7.08 7.86
C GLY A 49 8.26 -7.47 7.07
N ASP A 50 8.46 -8.40 6.13
CA ASP A 50 7.63 -9.58 5.78
C ASP A 50 6.12 -9.45 5.46
N ASN A 51 5.71 -8.52 4.57
CA ASN A 51 4.39 -8.68 3.93
C ASN A 51 4.28 -8.12 2.49
N TRP A 52 5.32 -8.32 1.68
CA TRP A 52 5.30 -7.97 0.25
C TRP A 52 4.30 -8.82 -0.56
N ASN A 53 3.92 -10.00 -0.06
CA ASN A 53 2.98 -10.92 -0.71
C ASN A 53 1.56 -10.33 -0.81
N GLY A 54 1.13 -9.53 0.18
CA GLY A 54 -0.16 -8.85 0.17
C GLY A 54 -0.26 -7.71 -0.84
N ILE A 55 0.77 -6.84 -0.92
CA ILE A 55 0.81 -5.69 -1.83
C ILE A 55 0.77 -6.11 -3.31
N MET A 56 1.46 -7.19 -3.70
CA MET A 56 1.41 -7.67 -5.10
C MET A 56 0.03 -8.25 -5.47
N LYS A 57 -0.66 -8.91 -4.52
CA LYS A 57 -2.00 -9.46 -4.75
C LYS A 57 -3.02 -8.37 -5.03
N VAL A 58 -2.92 -7.26 -4.31
CA VAL A 58 -3.77 -6.07 -4.48
C VAL A 58 -3.54 -5.41 -5.85
N GLY A 59 -2.31 -5.40 -6.36
CA GLY A 59 -2.00 -4.90 -7.71
C GLY A 59 -2.61 -5.75 -8.83
N PHE A 60 -2.65 -7.08 -8.69
CA PHE A 60 -3.19 -8.00 -9.70
C PHE A 60 -4.73 -8.04 -9.74
N GLN A 61 -5.40 -7.58 -8.68
CA GLN A 61 -6.86 -7.56 -8.56
C GLN A 61 -7.48 -6.19 -8.90
N ALA A 62 -6.63 -5.21 -9.23
CA ALA A 62 -7.02 -3.88 -9.69
C ALA A 62 -7.06 -3.75 -11.23
N GLU A 63 -6.80 -4.84 -11.97
CA GLU A 63 -7.04 -5.00 -13.41
C GLU A 63 -8.39 -5.65 -13.70
#